data_AF-A0A1B6FE11-F1
#
_entry.id   AF-A0A1B6FE11-F1
#
_cell.length_a   1.000
_cell.length_b   1.000
_cell.length_c   1.000
_cell.angle_alpha   90.00
_cell.angle_beta   90.00
_cell.angle_gamma   90.00
#
_symmetry.space_group_name_H-M   'P 1'
#
loop_
_entity.id
_entity.type
_entity.pdbx_description
1 polymer ?
#
loop_
_entity_poly.entity_id
_entity_poly.type
_entity_poly.pdbx_seq_one_letter_code
_entity_poly.pdbx_strand_id
1 'polypeptide(L)'
;MNGINYVRPGNGFQPNFQLFTKIDVNGEKEHPLYTYLKLHCPTTRDGFASKESLFYEPIKNWDVRWNWEKFLIDRTGRPITRYDASTHPDAIINDIEKLISS
;
A
#
# COMPACT_ATOMS: atom_id res chain seq x y z
N MET A 1 -12.57 21.06 3.23
CA MET A 1 -11.60 21.22 4.33
C MET A 1 -10.50 20.17 4.16
N ASN A 2 -9.22 20.55 4.24
CA ASN A 2 -8.11 19.61 4.09
C ASN A 2 -7.96 18.76 5.37
N GLY A 3 -8.49 17.53 5.35
CA GLY A 3 -8.50 16.65 6.53
C GLY A 3 -7.10 16.28 7.05
N ILE A 4 -6.10 16.23 6.16
CA ILE A 4 -4.71 15.92 6.54
C ILE A 4 -4.11 17.06 7.38
N ASN A 5 -4.34 18.29 6.94
CA ASN A 5 -3.80 19.49 7.58
C ASN A 5 -4.52 19.85 8.89
N TYR A 6 -5.85 19.66 8.95
CA TYR A 6 -6.69 20.20 10.02
C TYR A 6 -7.34 19.14 10.94
N VAL A 7 -7.38 17.86 10.56
CA VAL A 7 -8.10 16.82 11.33
C VAL A 7 -7.16 15.74 11.84
N ARG A 8 -6.52 14.99 10.94
CA ARG A 8 -5.54 13.96 11.30
C ARG A 8 -4.58 13.73 10.13
N PRO A 9 -3.25 13.88 10.32
CA PRO A 9 -2.55 14.18 11.58
C PRO A 9 -2.88 15.55 12.20
N GLY A 10 -3.38 16.51 11.42
CA GLY A 10 -3.72 17.83 11.94
C GLY A 10 -2.47 18.70 12.14
N ASN A 11 -2.59 19.77 12.93
CA ASN A 11 -1.48 20.66 13.32
C ASN A 11 -0.66 21.20 12.14
N GLY A 12 -1.30 21.49 11.00
CA GLY A 12 -0.63 22.03 9.84
C GLY A 12 0.19 21.01 9.06
N PHE A 13 0.06 19.71 9.34
CA PHE A 13 0.80 18.66 8.64
C PHE A 13 0.53 18.70 7.13
N GLN A 14 1.60 18.57 6.35
CA GLN A 14 1.57 18.52 4.89
C GLN A 14 2.47 17.36 4.43
N PRO A 15 1.94 16.41 3.63
CA PRO A 15 2.76 15.39 3.00
C PRO A 15 3.81 16.05 2.11
N ASN A 16 5.06 15.63 2.24
CA ASN A 16 6.16 16.04 1.36
C ASN A 16 6.32 15.11 0.15
N PHE A 17 5.26 14.36 -0.18
CA PHE A 17 5.19 13.42 -1.29
C PHE A 17 3.84 13.56 -2.00
N GLN A 18 3.79 13.07 -3.25
CA GLN A 18 2.59 13.17 -4.07
C GLN A 18 1.46 12.29 -3.52
N LEU A 19 0.28 12.89 -3.39
CA LEU A 19 -0.97 12.16 -3.20
C LEU A 19 -1.72 12.06 -4.52
N PHE A 20 -2.36 10.91 -4.75
CA PHE A 20 -3.17 10.66 -5.93
C PHE A 20 -4.67 10.73 -5.57
N THR A 21 -5.51 10.72 -6.60
CA THR A 21 -6.96 10.59 -6.42
C THR A 21 -7.30 9.27 -5.76
N LYS A 22 -8.39 9.23 -5.00
CA LYS A 22 -8.87 8.00 -4.37
C LYS A 22 -9.26 6.97 -5.45
N ILE A 23 -8.81 5.74 -5.27
CA ILE A 23 -9.10 4.57 -6.12
C ILE A 23 -9.40 3.36 -5.26
N ASP A 24 -10.01 2.33 -5.86
CA ASP A 24 -10.15 1.02 -5.24
C ASP A 24 -8.87 0.20 -5.51
N VAL A 25 -8.36 -0.48 -4.48
CA VAL A 25 -7.14 -1.31 -4.56
C VAL A 25 -7.46 -2.80 -4.62
N ASN A 26 -8.69 -3.18 -4.29
CA ASN A 26 -9.23 -4.53 -4.29
C ASN A 26 -10.64 -4.55 -4.89
N GLY A 27 -11.13 -5.75 -5.16
CA GLY A 27 -12.47 -5.98 -5.68
C GLY A 27 -12.60 -5.76 -7.18
N GLU A 28 -13.83 -5.82 -7.68
CA GLU A 28 -14.14 -5.77 -9.11
C GLU A 28 -13.64 -4.51 -9.83
N LYS A 29 -13.58 -3.38 -9.11
CA LYS A 29 -13.18 -2.06 -9.64
C LYS A 29 -11.74 -1.69 -9.29
N GLU A 30 -10.92 -2.65 -8.86
CA GLU A 30 -9.54 -2.37 -8.49
C GLU A 30 -8.75 -1.72 -9.63
N HIS A 31 -7.92 -0.74 -9.30
CA HIS A 31 -7.12 -0.06 -10.28
C HIS A 31 -6.06 -1.01 -10.89
N PRO A 32 -5.81 -0.99 -12.22
CA PRO A 32 -4.89 -1.93 -12.88
C PRO A 32 -3.47 -1.96 -12.31
N LEU A 33 -2.98 -0.82 -11.80
CA LEU A 33 -1.72 -0.74 -11.06
C LEU A 33 -1.70 -1.70 -9.87
N TYR A 34 -2.75 -1.73 -9.06
CA TYR A 34 -2.83 -2.61 -7.90
C TYR A 34 -3.03 -4.07 -8.29
N THR A 35 -3.73 -4.37 -9.40
CA THR A 35 -3.73 -5.72 -9.97
C THR A 35 -2.31 -6.18 -10.29
N TYR A 36 -1.53 -5.35 -10.99
CA TYR A 36 -0.14 -5.63 -11.31
C TYR A 36 0.69 -5.86 -10.04
N LEU A 37 0.68 -4.93 -9.09
CA LEU A 37 1.47 -5.01 -7.86
C LEU A 37 1.14 -6.26 -7.02
N LYS A 38 -0.16 -6.55 -6.82
CA LYS A 38 -0.61 -7.67 -6.00
C LYS A 38 -0.24 -9.05 -6.57
N LEU A 39 -0.13 -9.17 -7.89
CA LEU A 39 0.22 -10.43 -8.56
C LEU A 39 1.74 -10.71 -8.58
N HIS A 40 2.58 -9.70 -8.36
CA HIS A 40 4.04 -9.83 -8.44
C HIS A 40 4.73 -10.05 -7.09
N CYS A 41 4.00 -9.91 -5.98
CA CYS A 41 4.55 -10.14 -4.64
C CYS A 41 3.64 -11.06 -3.83
N PRO A 42 4.21 -11.96 -2.99
CA PRO A 42 3.44 -12.76 -2.05
C PRO A 42 2.59 -11.90 -1.13
N THR A 43 1.52 -12.49 -0.60
CA THR A 43 0.67 -11.84 0.41
C THR A 43 1.43 -11.61 1.70
N THR A 44 1.07 -10.54 2.41
CA THR A 44 1.72 -10.14 3.66
C THR A 44 1.27 -10.96 4.87
N ARG A 45 0.10 -11.61 4.79
CA ARG A 45 -0.44 -12.54 5.81
C ARG A 45 -1.59 -13.40 5.26
N ASP A 46 -1.83 -14.54 5.89
CA ASP A 46 -2.81 -15.54 5.44
C ASP A 46 -4.28 -15.10 5.68
N GLY A 47 -4.51 -14.22 6.65
CA GLY A 47 -5.85 -13.80 7.07
C GLY A 47 -6.28 -12.43 6.57
N PHE A 48 -7.60 -12.24 6.51
CA PHE A 48 -8.27 -10.98 6.24
C PHE A 48 -8.86 -10.37 7.51
N ALA A 49 -9.13 -9.07 7.48
CA ALA A 49 -10.02 -8.47 8.46
C ALA A 49 -11.44 -9.06 8.33
N SER A 50 -12.28 -8.86 9.34
CA SER A 50 -13.66 -9.35 9.31
C SER A 50 -14.40 -8.80 8.08
N LYS A 51 -15.34 -9.57 7.53
CA LYS A 51 -16.05 -9.20 6.29
C LYS A 51 -16.78 -7.86 6.41
N GLU A 52 -17.23 -7.52 7.61
CA GLU A 52 -17.91 -6.25 7.93
C GLU A 52 -16.96 -5.04 7.83
N SER A 53 -15.65 -5.28 7.92
CA SER A 53 -14.59 -4.27 7.79
C SER A 53 -14.03 -4.18 6.36
N LEU A 54 -14.50 -5.04 5.44
CA LEU A 54 -14.04 -5.11 4.06
C LEU A 54 -15.17 -4.70 3.11
N PHE A 55 -14.98 -3.56 2.44
CA PHE A 55 -16.01 -2.93 1.63
C PHE A 55 -15.86 -3.21 0.13
N TYR A 56 -15.48 -4.43 -0.24
CA TYR A 56 -15.25 -4.82 -1.63
C TYR A 56 -15.51 -6.32 -1.84
N GLU A 57 -15.83 -6.69 -3.09
CA GLU A 57 -15.97 -8.08 -3.55
C GLU A 57 -15.48 -8.16 -5.02
N PRO A 58 -15.06 -9.34 -5.50
CA PRO A 58 -14.80 -10.55 -4.72
C PRO A 58 -13.51 -10.44 -3.90
N ILE A 59 -13.46 -11.13 -2.76
CA ILE A 59 -12.21 -11.32 -2.01
C ILE A 59 -11.30 -12.31 -2.74
N LYS A 60 -10.04 -11.92 -3.00
CA LYS A 60 -9.00 -12.71 -3.66
C LYS A 60 -7.81 -12.89 -2.73
N ASN A 61 -7.17 -14.06 -2.80
CA ASN A 61 -6.04 -14.37 -1.91
C ASN A 61 -4.94 -13.30 -1.92
N TRP A 62 -4.64 -12.66 -3.05
CA TRP A 62 -3.59 -11.64 -3.17
C TRP A 62 -3.98 -10.22 -2.73
N ASP A 63 -5.20 -10.00 -2.25
CA ASP A 63 -5.70 -8.66 -1.92
C ASP A 63 -4.88 -7.89 -0.88
N VAL A 64 -4.91 -6.57 -0.97
CA VAL A 64 -4.37 -5.68 0.07
C VAL A 64 -5.12 -5.95 1.38
N ARG A 65 -4.39 -6.17 2.46
CA ARG A 65 -4.92 -6.64 3.75
C ARG A 65 -5.43 -5.51 4.62
N TRP A 66 -4.85 -4.31 4.53
CA TRP A 66 -5.30 -3.14 5.26
C TRP A 66 -4.70 -1.83 4.73
N ASN A 67 -5.17 -0.71 5.28
CA ASN A 67 -4.54 0.59 5.09
C ASN A 67 -3.07 0.54 5.51
N TRP A 68 -2.21 1.22 4.75
CA TRP A 68 -0.74 1.28 4.94
C TRP A 68 0.05 0.06 4.48
N GLU A 69 -0.48 -0.84 3.67
CA GLU A 69 0.37 -1.83 2.99
C GLU A 69 1.28 -1.17 1.96
N LYS A 70 2.52 -1.66 1.80
CA LYS A 70 3.58 -0.96 1.06
C LYS A 70 4.16 -1.87 0.00
N PHE A 71 4.49 -1.31 -1.15
CA PHE A 71 5.18 -2.00 -2.24
C PHE A 71 6.47 -1.25 -2.55
N LEU A 72 7.58 -1.98 -2.65
CA LEU A 72 8.87 -1.46 -3.11
C LEU A 72 9.07 -1.85 -4.56
N ILE A 73 9.32 -0.86 -5.41
CA ILE A 73 9.48 -1.01 -6.85
C ILE A 73 10.89 -0.53 -7.22
N ASP A 74 11.59 -1.29 -8.06
CA ASP A 74 12.93 -0.93 -8.52
C ASP A 74 12.93 0.13 -9.63
N ARG A 75 14.13 0.58 -10.04
CA ARG A 75 14.33 1.57 -11.10
C ARG A 75 13.83 1.12 -12.49
N THR A 76 13.60 -0.19 -12.67
CA THR A 76 13.07 -0.76 -13.91
C THR A 76 11.54 -0.90 -13.90
N GLY A 77 10.89 -0.51 -12.80
CA GLY A 77 9.45 -0.60 -12.62
C GLY A 77 8.97 -1.96 -12.11
N ARG A 78 9.87 -2.85 -11.65
CA ARG A 78 9.50 -4.19 -11.15
C ARG A 78 9.22 -4.16 -9.65
N PRO A 79 8.11 -4.73 -9.17
CA PRO A 79 7.87 -4.93 -7.74
C PRO A 79 8.90 -5.90 -7.16
N ILE A 80 9.60 -5.49 -6.10
CA ILE A 80 10.65 -6.27 -5.45
C ILE A 80 10.14 -6.90 -4.16
N THR A 81 9.40 -6.14 -3.36
CA THR A 81 8.93 -6.59 -2.05
C THR A 81 7.64 -5.89 -1.67
N ARG A 82 6.82 -6.60 -0.90
CA ARG A 82 5.55 -6.13 -0.34
C ARG A 82 5.60 -6.27 1.18
N TYR A 83 5.24 -5.22 1.89
CA TYR A 83 5.35 -5.14 3.36
C TYR A 83 3.97 -4.97 3.98
N ASP A 84 3.74 -5.66 5.10
CA ASP A 84 2.48 -5.57 5.84
C ASP A 84 2.20 -4.13 6.31
N ALA A 85 0.92 -3.85 6.57
CA ALA A 85 0.50 -2.57 7.15
C ALA A 85 1.26 -2.21 8.44
N SER A 86 1.56 -3.22 9.27
CA SER A 86 2.27 -3.07 10.54
C SER A 86 3.77 -2.83 10.41
N THR A 87 4.38 -3.09 9.24
CA THR A 87 5.80 -2.81 9.03
C THR A 87 6.08 -1.31 9.12
N HIS A 88 6.92 -0.91 10.08
CA HIS A 88 7.32 0.48 10.25
C HIS A 88 8.17 0.94 9.06
N PRO A 89 8.00 2.17 8.53
CA PRO A 89 8.80 2.67 7.40
C PRO A 89 10.31 2.56 7.61
N ASP A 90 10.80 2.79 8.83
CA ASP A 90 12.25 2.70 9.13
C ASP A 90 12.84 1.31 8.87
N ALA A 91 12.04 0.25 9.01
CA ALA A 91 12.48 -1.12 8.73
C ALA A 91 12.73 -1.38 7.24
N ILE A 92 12.28 -0.48 6.35
CA ILE A 92 12.36 -0.60 4.90
C ILE A 92 13.59 0.14 4.35
N ILE A 93 14.24 1.00 5.15
CA ILE A 93 15.38 1.84 4.73
C ILE A 93 16.49 1.01 4.09
N ASN A 94 16.91 -0.07 4.75
CA ASN A 94 17.99 -0.93 4.26
C ASN A 94 17.67 -1.59 2.91
N ASP A 95 16.40 -1.90 2.65
CA ASP A 95 15.98 -2.50 1.37
C ASP A 95 15.97 -1.45 0.25
N ILE A 96 15.57 -0.22 0.57
CA ILE A 96 15.65 0.92 -0.36
C ILE A 96 17.12 1.22 -0.71
N GLU A 97 18.00 1.29 0.30
CA GLU A 97 19.42 1.59 0.09
C GLU A 97 20.11 0.58 -0.82
N LYS A 98 19.81 -0.72 -0.66
CA LYS A 98 20.31 -1.77 -1.55
C LYS A 98 19.94 -1.49 -3.01
N LEU A 99 18.69 -1.11 -3.28
CA LEU A 99 18.21 -0.80 -4.64
C LEU A 99 18.76 0.51 -5.21
N ILE A 100 19.20 1.43 -4.37
CA ILE A 100 19.84 2.68 -4.81
C ILE A 100 21.32 2.44 -5.15
N SER A 101 21.98 1.59 -4.37
CA SER A 101 23.40 1.25 -4.53
C SER A 101 23.70 0.31 -5.70
N SER A 102 22.69 -0.38 -6.22
CA SER A 102 22.75 -1.21 -7.44
C SER A 102 22.61 -0.38 -8.71
#